data_AF-A0A382QP28-F1
#
_entry.id   AF-A0A382QP28-F1
#
_cell.length_a   1.000
_cell.length_b   1.000
_cell.length_c   1.000
_cell.angle_alpha   90.00
_cell.angle_beta   90.00
_cell.angle_gamma   90.00
#
_symmetry.space_group_name_H-M   'P 1'
#
loop_
_entity.id
_entity.type
_entity.pdbx_description
1 polymer ?
#
loop_
_entity_poly.entity_id
_entity_poly.type
_entity_poly.pdbx_seq_one_letter_code
_entity_poly.pdbx_strand_id
1 'polypeptide(L)'
;MVPQGIEAVQGDEPLGKVTYDRWCSECHGLDGDGNGSAAGYMLPRPRDFTLALYNIRTTASGELPTDDDLLRAINMGAPGTAMPPWDDVLTDEEKGALVQYIKTFSRFFSPDEIPVPLDLGSPTGVSDEVIAEGRRQYEAIECWKCHGDQGRGDGESAPTLMDDTGFPIVATDLTENWFFNGGADVEDIYR
;
A
#
# COMPACT_ATOMS: atom_id res chain seq x y z
N MET A 1 -17.35 -14.46 15.87
CA MET A 1 -17.60 -13.50 16.96
C MET A 1 -16.70 -12.32 16.65
N VAL A 2 -17.24 -11.29 16.00
CA VAL A 2 -16.48 -10.08 15.63
C VAL A 2 -16.13 -9.37 16.95
N PRO A 3 -14.85 -9.01 17.22
CA PRO A 3 -14.52 -8.25 18.40
C PRO A 3 -15.23 -6.90 18.32
N GLN A 4 -15.95 -6.53 19.37
CA GLN A 4 -16.46 -5.17 19.51
C GLN A 4 -15.25 -4.22 19.53
N GLY A 5 -15.39 -3.05 18.89
CA GLY A 5 -14.36 -2.00 18.83
C GLY A 5 -13.80 -1.68 20.22
N ILE A 6 -12.58 -1.15 20.27
CA ILE A 6 -11.93 -0.89 21.55
C ILE A 6 -12.70 0.25 22.25
N GLU A 7 -13.49 -0.09 23.28
CA GLU A 7 -13.97 0.94 24.22
C GLU A 7 -12.75 1.63 24.83
N ALA A 8 -12.79 2.97 24.89
CA ALA A 8 -11.70 3.83 25.35
C ALA A 8 -10.99 3.22 26.57
N VAL A 9 -9.75 2.78 26.36
CA VAL A 9 -8.92 2.18 27.42
C VAL A 9 -8.76 3.21 28.54
N GLN A 10 -8.94 2.76 29.79
CA GLN A 10 -8.69 3.58 30.97
C GLN A 10 -7.21 3.97 31.03
N GLY A 11 -6.88 5.13 30.48
CA GLY A 11 -5.55 5.76 30.47
C GLY A 11 -5.50 6.85 29.40
N ASP A 12 -4.82 7.96 29.65
CA ASP A 12 -4.66 9.12 28.74
C ASP A 12 -3.93 8.80 27.40
N GLU A 13 -3.80 7.53 27.01
CA GLU A 13 -3.05 7.14 25.82
C GLU A 13 -3.87 7.40 24.55
N PRO A 14 -3.30 8.04 23.51
CA PRO A 14 -4.03 8.36 22.29
C PRO A 14 -4.58 7.11 21.61
N LEU A 15 -5.85 7.16 21.19
CA LEU A 15 -6.57 6.04 20.54
C LEU A 15 -5.75 5.40 19.41
N GLY A 16 -5.12 6.21 18.55
CA GLY A 16 -4.33 5.71 17.42
C GLY A 16 -3.16 4.82 17.86
N LYS A 17 -2.49 5.16 18.97
CA LYS A 17 -1.42 4.33 19.53
C LYS A 17 -1.95 3.02 20.09
N VAL A 18 -3.03 3.08 20.87
CA VAL A 18 -3.66 1.87 21.45
C VAL A 18 -4.10 0.90 20.35
N THR A 19 -4.72 1.41 19.29
CA THR A 19 -5.15 0.61 18.14
C THR A 19 -3.96 0.04 17.38
N TYR A 20 -2.91 0.84 17.13
CA TYR A 20 -1.71 0.40 16.43
C TYR A 20 -0.95 -0.70 17.18
N ASP A 21 -0.73 -0.50 18.48
CA ASP A 21 -0.01 -1.45 19.32
C ASP A 21 -0.74 -2.80 19.33
N ARG A 22 -2.07 -2.79 19.33
CA ARG A 22 -2.89 -4.00 19.35
C ARG A 22 -2.92 -4.74 18.01
N TRP A 23 -3.03 -4.03 16.89
CA TRP A 23 -3.38 -4.63 15.59
C TRP A 23 -2.27 -4.58 14.54
N CYS A 24 -1.36 -3.62 14.63
CA CYS A 24 -0.39 -3.33 13.58
C CYS A 24 1.05 -3.67 13.99
N SER A 25 1.39 -3.48 15.27
CA SER A 25 2.78 -3.54 15.77
C SER A 25 3.45 -4.92 15.63
N GLU A 26 2.69 -6.02 15.63
CA GLU A 26 3.24 -7.36 15.46
C GLU A 26 3.92 -7.55 14.09
N CYS A 27 3.42 -6.84 13.06
CA CYS A 27 3.98 -6.82 11.71
C CYS A 27 4.89 -5.59 11.51
N HIS A 28 4.38 -4.40 11.81
CA HIS A 28 5.05 -3.13 11.49
C HIS A 28 6.05 -2.65 12.56
N GLY A 29 6.17 -3.34 13.70
CA GLY A 29 7.04 -2.96 14.81
C GLY A 29 6.41 -1.88 15.70
N LEU A 30 6.78 -1.86 16.98
CA LEU A 30 6.32 -0.81 17.91
C LEU A 30 6.82 0.58 17.51
N ASP A 31 8.01 0.64 16.89
CA ASP A 31 8.64 1.87 16.41
C ASP A 31 8.27 2.20 14.95
N GLY A 32 7.37 1.42 14.32
CA GLY A 32 6.93 1.63 12.94
C GLY A 32 7.97 1.31 11.86
N ASP A 33 9.04 0.59 12.22
CA ASP A 33 10.21 0.34 11.37
C ASP A 33 10.09 -0.93 10.49
N GLY A 34 8.90 -1.53 10.42
CA GLY A 34 8.66 -2.76 9.65
C GLY A 34 9.35 -4.00 10.22
N ASN A 35 9.83 -3.96 11.48
CA ASN A 35 10.53 -5.06 12.15
C ASN A 35 9.74 -5.67 13.31
N GLY A 36 8.42 -5.78 13.16
CA GLY A 36 7.59 -6.54 14.10
C GLY A 36 8.02 -8.01 14.19
N SER A 37 7.64 -8.70 15.27
CA SER A 37 8.03 -10.10 15.52
C SER A 37 7.62 -11.06 14.39
N ALA A 38 6.57 -10.74 13.63
CA ALA A 38 6.12 -11.53 12.49
C ALA A 38 6.81 -11.16 11.16
N ALA A 39 7.46 -9.99 11.06
CA ALA A 39 8.02 -9.46 9.82
C ALA A 39 9.06 -10.39 9.18
N GLY A 40 9.81 -11.14 9.99
CA GLY A 40 10.80 -12.15 9.55
C GLY A 40 10.25 -13.25 8.64
N TYR A 41 8.94 -13.48 8.69
CA TYR A 41 8.27 -14.58 8.00
C TYR A 41 7.36 -14.10 6.85
N MET A 42 7.45 -12.81 6.49
CA MET A 42 6.59 -12.18 5.49
C MET A 42 7.40 -11.71 4.29
N LEU A 43 6.93 -12.07 3.10
CA LEU A 43 7.38 -11.52 1.82
C LEU A 43 6.13 -11.15 1.01
N PRO A 44 5.97 -9.88 0.59
CA PRO A 44 6.85 -8.73 0.90
C PRO A 44 6.88 -8.40 2.40
N ARG A 45 7.94 -7.72 2.83
CA ARG A 45 8.09 -7.26 4.23
C ARG A 45 7.02 -6.21 4.57
N PRO A 46 6.59 -6.12 5.84
CA PRO A 46 5.74 -5.02 6.30
C PRO A 46 6.39 -3.67 6.03
N ARG A 47 5.57 -2.66 5.78
CA ARG A 47 6.05 -1.31 5.50
C ARG A 47 6.78 -0.72 6.71
N ASP A 48 7.96 -0.15 6.46
CA ASP A 48 8.65 0.77 7.35
C ASP A 48 8.06 2.18 7.17
N PHE A 49 7.31 2.64 8.17
CA PHE A 49 6.66 3.95 8.19
C PHE A 49 7.65 5.08 8.50
N THR A 50 8.83 4.79 9.07
CA THR A 50 9.84 5.80 9.42
C THR A 50 10.44 6.45 8.17
N LEU A 51 10.48 5.71 7.06
CA LEU A 51 10.98 6.18 5.76
C LEU A 51 9.99 7.09 5.02
N ALA A 52 8.72 7.07 5.41
CA ALA A 52 7.63 7.78 4.71
C ALA A 52 7.50 7.45 3.20
N LEU A 53 7.93 6.25 2.79
CA LEU A 53 7.82 5.77 1.41
C LEU A 53 6.60 4.86 1.24
N TYR A 54 5.58 5.32 0.52
CA TYR A 54 4.33 4.58 0.31
C TYR A 54 4.15 4.23 -1.17
N ASN A 55 3.83 2.95 -1.44
CA ASN A 55 3.74 2.45 -2.81
C ASN A 55 2.44 2.86 -3.51
N ILE A 56 1.32 2.80 -2.79
CA ILE A 56 -0.03 3.07 -3.32
C ILE A 56 -0.49 4.41 -2.77
N ARG A 57 -0.62 5.40 -3.66
CA ARG A 57 -0.92 6.79 -3.31
C ARG A 57 -1.34 7.56 -4.57
N THR A 58 -2.10 8.63 -4.39
CA THR A 58 -2.60 9.48 -5.47
C THR A 58 -1.65 10.63 -5.83
N THR A 59 -0.52 10.76 -5.15
CA THR A 59 0.42 11.89 -5.28
C THR A 59 1.59 11.56 -6.21
N ALA A 60 2.30 12.58 -6.72
CA ALA A 60 3.40 12.39 -7.69
C ALA A 60 4.59 11.59 -7.12
N SER A 61 5.32 10.82 -7.92
CA SER A 61 6.45 9.99 -7.45
C SER A 61 7.41 10.76 -6.52
N GLY A 62 7.66 10.20 -5.33
CA GLY A 62 8.49 10.81 -4.28
C GLY A 62 7.73 11.68 -3.26
N GLU A 63 6.46 12.03 -3.52
CA GLU A 63 5.63 12.80 -2.60
C GLU A 63 4.97 11.93 -1.52
N LEU A 64 4.60 12.56 -0.40
CA LEU A 64 3.90 11.88 0.69
C LEU A 64 2.48 11.45 0.27
N PRO A 65 1.92 10.38 0.86
CA PRO A 65 0.52 10.02 0.67
C PRO A 65 -0.41 11.04 1.34
N THR A 66 -1.62 11.16 0.83
CA THR A 66 -2.71 11.85 1.54
C THR A 66 -3.24 11.00 2.71
N ASP A 67 -3.99 11.63 3.62
CA ASP A 67 -4.69 10.90 4.69
C ASP A 67 -5.69 9.87 4.10
N ASP A 68 -6.32 10.19 2.97
CA ASP A 68 -7.23 9.29 2.26
C ASP A 68 -6.51 8.08 1.64
N ASP A 69 -5.28 8.26 1.15
CA ASP A 69 -4.46 7.15 0.65
C ASP A 69 -4.13 6.17 1.79
N LEU A 70 -3.73 6.68 2.95
CA LEU A 70 -3.44 5.88 4.14
C LEU A 70 -4.69 5.17 4.65
N LEU A 71 -5.81 5.88 4.73
CA LEU A 71 -7.09 5.31 5.15
C LEU A 71 -7.55 4.20 4.22
N ARG A 72 -7.38 4.39 2.91
CA ARG A 72 -7.72 3.37 1.91
C ARG A 72 -6.86 2.11 2.06
N ALA A 73 -5.56 2.27 2.28
CA ALA A 73 -4.66 1.14 2.55
C ALA A 73 -5.06 0.37 3.82
N ILE A 74 -5.54 1.06 4.87
CA ILE A 74 -6.06 0.41 6.08
C ILE A 74 -7.37 -0.33 5.77
N ASN A 75 -8.31 0.33 5.08
CA ASN A 75 -9.63 -0.26 4.79
C ASN A 75 -9.49 -1.54 3.96
N MET A 76 -8.75 -1.47 2.86
CA MET A 76 -8.65 -2.58 1.90
C MET A 76 -7.53 -3.57 2.23
N GLY A 77 -6.62 -3.20 3.13
CA GLY A 77 -5.35 -3.90 3.29
C GLY A 77 -4.48 -3.74 2.04
N ALA A 78 -3.61 -4.73 1.82
CA ALA A 78 -2.82 -4.82 0.60
C ALA A 78 -2.98 -6.24 0.02
N PRO A 79 -3.90 -6.45 -0.93
CA PRO A 79 -4.04 -7.72 -1.64
C PRO A 79 -2.70 -8.22 -2.17
N GLY A 80 -2.51 -9.54 -2.18
CA GLY A 80 -1.23 -10.16 -2.55
C GLY A 80 -0.17 -10.14 -1.43
N THR A 81 -0.49 -9.60 -0.25
CA THR A 81 0.40 -9.55 0.91
C THR A 81 -0.27 -10.12 2.17
N ALA A 82 0.46 -10.12 3.29
CA ALA A 82 -0.07 -10.52 4.59
C ALA A 82 -0.94 -9.45 5.27
N MET A 83 -1.09 -8.25 4.68
CA MET A 83 -1.86 -7.16 5.30
C MET A 83 -3.36 -7.28 4.95
N PRO A 84 -4.22 -7.69 5.91
CA PRO A 84 -5.64 -7.89 5.65
C PRO A 84 -6.39 -6.55 5.56
N PRO A 85 -7.61 -6.55 5.02
CA PRO A 85 -8.53 -5.43 5.15
C PRO A 85 -8.98 -5.24 6.61
N TRP A 86 -9.15 -3.99 7.04
CA TRP A 86 -9.58 -3.63 8.39
C TRP A 86 -10.92 -2.90 8.44
N ASP A 87 -11.56 -2.65 7.30
CA ASP A 87 -12.79 -1.85 7.20
C ASP A 87 -13.93 -2.37 8.08
N ASP A 88 -14.11 -3.69 8.12
CA ASP A 88 -15.14 -4.38 8.91
C ASP A 88 -14.73 -4.66 10.37
N VAL A 89 -13.47 -4.38 10.73
CA VAL A 89 -12.89 -4.72 12.05
C VAL A 89 -12.75 -3.48 12.92
N LEU A 90 -12.36 -2.35 12.32
CA LEU A 90 -12.08 -1.10 13.02
C LEU A 90 -13.16 -0.05 12.71
N THR A 91 -13.52 0.71 13.72
CA THR A 91 -14.41 1.87 13.58
C THR A 91 -13.73 3.00 12.80
N ASP A 92 -14.52 3.90 12.19
CA ASP A 92 -13.97 5.05 11.47
C ASP A 92 -13.12 5.97 12.37
N GLU A 93 -13.45 6.06 13.66
CA GLU A 93 -12.66 6.80 14.64
C GLU A 93 -11.29 6.15 14.89
N GLU A 94 -11.25 4.83 15.07
CA GLU A 94 -10.00 4.07 15.21
C GLU A 94 -9.13 4.19 13.96
N LYS A 95 -9.74 4.09 12.76
CA LYS A 95 -9.02 4.20 11.49
C LYS A 95 -8.47 5.61 11.27
N GLY A 96 -9.25 6.65 11.54
CA GLY A 96 -8.79 8.04 11.49
C GLY A 96 -7.65 8.32 12.50
N ALA A 97 -7.76 7.77 13.71
CA ALA A 97 -6.70 7.89 14.71
C ALA A 97 -5.42 7.13 14.33
N LEU A 98 -5.54 5.96 13.70
CA LEU A 98 -4.40 5.21 13.15
C LEU A 98 -3.66 6.02 12.08
N VAL A 99 -4.37 6.64 11.14
CA VAL A 99 -3.75 7.48 10.09
C VAL A 99 -2.87 8.56 10.72
N GLN A 100 -3.39 9.29 11.72
CA GLN A 100 -2.60 10.32 12.39
C GLN A 100 -1.43 9.74 13.17
N TYR A 101 -1.60 8.59 13.83
CA TYR A 101 -0.52 7.95 14.57
C TYR A 101 0.60 7.43 13.66
N ILE A 102 0.27 6.81 12.53
CA ILE A 102 1.24 6.32 11.54
C ILE A 102 2.15 7.45 11.05
N LYS A 103 1.58 8.64 10.81
CA LYS A 103 2.33 9.82 10.37
C LYS A 103 3.37 10.28 11.41
N THR A 104 3.20 9.95 12.69
CA THR A 104 4.16 10.32 13.75
C THR A 104 5.48 9.56 13.70
N PHE A 105 5.54 8.42 13.01
CA PHE A 105 6.77 7.62 12.88
C PHE A 105 7.83 8.28 12.00
N SER A 106 7.45 9.26 11.17
CA SER A 106 8.39 9.95 10.28
C SER A 106 8.32 11.46 10.42
N ARG A 107 9.50 12.07 10.54
CA ARG A 107 9.67 13.54 10.54
C ARG A 107 9.29 14.20 9.21
N PHE A 108 9.12 13.42 8.14
CA PHE A 108 8.77 13.96 6.82
C PHE A 108 7.31 14.42 6.77
N PHE A 109 6.42 13.86 7.59
CA PHE A 109 5.07 14.39 7.70
C PHE A 109 5.09 15.71 8.48
N SER A 110 4.72 16.78 7.79
CA SER A 110 4.55 18.12 8.36
C SER A 110 3.07 18.54 8.30
N PRO A 111 2.53 19.22 9.33
CA PRO A 111 1.20 19.82 9.25
C PRO A 111 1.07 20.88 8.15
N ASP A 112 2.19 21.48 7.72
CA ASP A 112 2.21 22.59 6.76
C ASP A 112 2.28 22.11 5.31
N GLU A 113 2.56 20.83 5.08
CA GLU A 113 2.68 20.22 3.76
C GLU A 113 1.46 19.34 3.51
N ILE A 114 0.59 19.80 2.62
CA ILE A 114 -0.63 19.09 2.25
C ILE A 114 -0.39 18.44 0.88
N PRO A 115 -0.22 17.11 0.81
CA PRO A 115 0.00 16.42 -0.46
C PRO A 115 -1.21 16.62 -1.39
N VAL A 116 -0.92 16.88 -2.67
CA VAL A 116 -1.95 17.17 -3.68
C VAL A 116 -2.10 15.96 -4.60
N PRO A 117 -3.30 15.34 -4.67
CA PRO A 117 -3.59 14.28 -5.61
C PRO A 117 -3.38 14.71 -7.06
N LEU A 118 -2.86 13.81 -7.88
CA LEU A 118 -2.79 13.97 -9.33
C LEU A 118 -4.19 13.83 -9.94
N ASP A 119 -4.48 14.66 -10.93
CA ASP A 119 -5.62 14.47 -11.81
C ASP A 119 -5.17 13.69 -13.05
N LEU A 120 -5.39 12.38 -13.02
CA LEU A 120 -5.08 11.46 -14.12
C LEU A 120 -6.22 11.36 -15.16
N GLY A 121 -7.31 12.11 -14.95
CA GLY A 121 -8.50 12.04 -15.77
C GLY A 121 -9.28 10.74 -15.57
N SER A 122 -10.09 10.37 -16.58
CA SER A 122 -10.84 9.11 -16.56
C SER A 122 -10.13 8.05 -17.39
N PRO A 123 -10.23 6.76 -16.99
CA PRO A 123 -9.73 5.65 -17.80
C PRO A 123 -10.25 5.73 -19.24
N THR A 124 -9.39 5.43 -20.21
CA THR A 124 -9.79 5.36 -21.60
C THR A 124 -10.77 4.20 -21.80
N GLY A 125 -11.75 4.37 -22.70
CA GLY A 125 -12.63 3.27 -23.10
C GLY A 125 -11.86 2.12 -23.75
N VAL A 126 -12.36 0.89 -23.60
CA VAL A 126 -11.74 -0.29 -24.18
C VAL A 126 -12.08 -0.39 -25.67
N SER A 127 -11.05 -0.41 -26.52
CA SER A 127 -11.15 -0.71 -27.95
C SER A 127 -9.92 -1.47 -28.42
N ASP A 128 -10.01 -2.15 -29.57
CA ASP A 128 -8.87 -2.87 -30.16
C ASP A 128 -7.68 -1.93 -30.43
N GLU A 129 -7.96 -0.69 -30.80
CA GLU A 129 -6.93 0.33 -31.03
C GLU A 129 -6.21 0.71 -29.73
N VAL A 130 -6.96 0.92 -28.64
CA VAL A 130 -6.41 1.23 -27.32
C VAL A 130 -5.59 0.06 -26.77
N ILE A 131 -6.08 -1.18 -26.93
CA ILE A 131 -5.34 -2.39 -26.52
C ILE A 131 -4.05 -2.55 -27.33
N ALA A 132 -4.11 -2.32 -28.65
CA ALA A 132 -2.94 -2.39 -29.52
C ALA A 132 -1.89 -1.35 -29.13
N GLU A 133 -2.31 -0.13 -28.78
CA GLU A 133 -1.40 0.90 -28.28
C GLU A 133 -0.81 0.55 -26.91
N GLY A 134 -1.62 0.07 -25.97
CA GLY A 134 -1.14 -0.40 -24.66
C GLY A 134 -0.08 -1.50 -24.80
N ARG A 135 -0.27 -2.45 -25.73
CA ARG A 135 0.75 -3.47 -26.05
C ARG A 135 2.05 -2.85 -26.56
N ARG A 136 1.99 -1.86 -27.46
CA ARG A 136 3.19 -1.19 -27.96
C ARG A 136 3.95 -0.50 -26.84
N GLN A 137 3.25 0.15 -25.92
CA GLN A 137 3.88 0.80 -24.76
C GLN A 137 4.50 -0.22 -23.81
N TYR A 138 3.81 -1.33 -23.53
CA TYR A 138 4.34 -2.41 -22.71
C TYR A 138 5.65 -3.00 -23.26
N GLU A 139 5.73 -3.15 -24.59
CA GLU A 139 6.94 -3.59 -25.29
C GLU A 139 8.04 -2.51 -25.29
N ALA A 140 7.69 -1.25 -25.63
CA ALA A 140 8.64 -0.15 -25.82
C ALA A 140 9.26 0.36 -24.50
N ILE A 141 8.51 0.35 -23.41
CA ILE A 141 8.99 0.68 -22.05
C ILE A 141 9.69 -0.53 -21.40
N GLU A 142 9.61 -1.69 -22.06
CA GLU A 142 10.20 -2.94 -21.60
C GLU A 142 9.60 -3.45 -20.28
N CYS A 143 8.31 -3.21 -20.06
CA CYS A 143 7.56 -3.72 -18.89
C CYS A 143 7.69 -5.25 -18.77
N TRP A 144 7.79 -5.94 -19.90
CA TRP A 144 8.00 -7.39 -20.01
C TRP A 144 9.29 -7.89 -19.36
N LYS A 145 10.33 -7.06 -19.17
CA LYS A 145 11.55 -7.49 -18.49
C LYS A 145 11.30 -7.88 -17.04
N CYS A 146 10.34 -7.23 -16.39
CA CYS A 146 9.95 -7.53 -15.01
C CYS A 146 8.67 -8.39 -14.98
N HIS A 147 7.65 -8.01 -15.75
CA HIS A 147 6.34 -8.65 -15.68
C HIS A 147 6.18 -9.83 -16.67
N GLY A 148 7.13 -10.07 -17.57
CA GLY A 148 7.04 -11.11 -18.61
C GLY A 148 6.17 -10.69 -19.81
N ASP A 149 6.33 -11.37 -20.95
CA ASP A 149 5.58 -11.05 -22.18
C ASP A 149 4.06 -11.22 -22.02
N GLN A 150 3.65 -12.10 -21.11
CA GLN A 150 2.24 -12.36 -20.79
C GLN A 150 1.78 -11.70 -19.49
N GLY A 151 2.63 -10.88 -18.86
CA GLY A 151 2.31 -10.20 -17.61
C GLY A 151 2.29 -11.11 -16.37
N ARG A 152 2.89 -12.30 -16.42
CA ARG A 152 2.83 -13.28 -15.32
C ARG A 152 3.83 -13.06 -14.18
N GLY A 153 4.57 -11.95 -14.20
CA GLY A 153 5.63 -11.69 -13.22
C GLY A 153 6.88 -12.56 -13.41
N ASP A 154 7.04 -13.16 -14.59
CA ASP A 154 8.10 -14.13 -14.92
C ASP A 154 9.15 -13.57 -15.90
N GLY A 155 9.27 -12.23 -15.95
CA GLY A 155 10.27 -11.56 -16.78
C GLY A 155 11.71 -11.87 -16.35
N GLU A 156 12.66 -11.70 -17.26
CA GLU A 156 14.09 -12.03 -17.03
C GLU A 156 14.69 -11.33 -15.80
N SER A 157 14.21 -10.13 -15.48
CA SER A 157 14.66 -9.30 -14.36
C SER A 157 13.85 -9.54 -13.08
N ALA A 158 12.70 -10.21 -13.16
CA ALA A 158 11.83 -10.50 -12.00
C ALA A 158 12.57 -11.08 -10.78
N PRO A 159 13.45 -12.10 -10.91
CA PRO A 159 14.12 -12.69 -9.75
C PRO A 159 15.20 -11.79 -9.13
N THR A 160 15.52 -10.66 -9.76
CA THR A 160 16.56 -9.71 -9.30
C THR A 160 15.99 -8.49 -8.60
N LEU A 161 14.66 -8.34 -8.57
CA LEU A 161 14.01 -7.15 -8.01
C LEU A 161 14.18 -7.09 -6.49
N MET A 162 14.51 -5.90 -6.01
CA MET A 162 14.63 -5.58 -4.59
C MET A 162 13.90 -4.26 -4.31
N ASP A 163 13.41 -4.09 -3.10
CA ASP A 163 12.98 -2.79 -2.60
C ASP A 163 14.18 -1.90 -2.23
N ASP A 164 13.88 -0.64 -1.89
CA ASP A 164 14.88 0.36 -1.51
C ASP A 164 15.66 0.01 -0.23
N THR A 165 15.19 -0.99 0.53
CA THR A 165 15.83 -1.50 1.75
C THR A 165 16.60 -2.81 1.52
N GLY A 166 16.64 -3.31 0.29
CA GLY A 166 17.41 -4.49 -0.12
C GLY A 166 16.70 -5.82 0.09
N PHE A 167 15.39 -5.84 0.33
CA PHE A 167 14.63 -7.10 0.39
C PHE A 167 14.06 -7.47 -0.98
N PRO A 168 13.97 -8.76 -1.33
CA PRO A 168 13.35 -9.19 -2.58
C PRO A 168 11.90 -8.75 -2.68
N ILE A 169 11.51 -8.28 -3.86
CA ILE A 169 10.11 -8.01 -4.22
C ILE A 169 9.70 -8.88 -5.41
N VAL A 170 8.41 -9.15 -5.51
CA VAL A 170 7.84 -9.98 -6.58
C VAL A 170 7.05 -9.10 -7.51
N ALA A 171 7.32 -9.21 -8.82
CA ALA A 171 6.46 -8.62 -9.83
C ALA A 171 5.12 -9.35 -9.82
N THR A 172 4.03 -8.64 -9.51
CA THR A 172 2.69 -9.23 -9.48
C THR A 172 2.32 -9.82 -10.85
N ASP A 173 1.63 -10.97 -10.83
CA ASP A 173 0.97 -11.53 -12.02
C ASP A 173 -0.20 -10.62 -12.41
N LEU A 174 -0.01 -9.86 -13.49
CA LEU A 174 -0.97 -8.92 -14.06
C LEU A 174 -2.23 -9.60 -14.62
N THR A 175 -2.24 -10.93 -14.73
CA THR A 175 -3.43 -11.71 -15.09
C THR A 175 -4.34 -12.00 -13.90
N GLU A 176 -3.86 -11.76 -12.68
CA GLU A 176 -4.54 -12.00 -11.41
C GLU A 176 -4.82 -10.67 -10.68
N ASN A 177 -5.70 -9.84 -11.25
CA ASN A 177 -5.98 -8.49 -10.73
C ASN A 177 -6.46 -8.44 -9.27
N TRP A 178 -7.01 -9.54 -8.73
CA TRP A 178 -7.38 -9.65 -7.31
C TRP A 178 -6.18 -9.62 -6.34
N PHE A 179 -4.94 -9.73 -6.84
CA PHE A 179 -3.73 -9.54 -6.04
C PHE A 179 -3.09 -8.17 -6.20
N PHE A 180 -3.71 -7.24 -6.91
CA PHE A 180 -3.17 -5.89 -7.04
C PHE A 180 -3.28 -5.15 -5.71
N ASN A 181 -2.15 -4.79 -5.11
CA ASN A 181 -2.09 -4.11 -3.82
C ASN A 181 -2.93 -2.82 -3.80
N GLY A 182 -3.02 -2.16 -4.95
CA GLY A 182 -3.78 -0.92 -5.13
C GLY A 182 -5.27 -1.11 -5.35
N GLY A 183 -5.77 -2.33 -5.57
CA GLY A 183 -7.15 -2.61 -5.98
C GLY A 183 -7.24 -3.19 -7.39
N ALA A 184 -8.36 -3.87 -7.67
CA ALA A 184 -8.53 -4.73 -8.84
C ALA A 184 -9.22 -4.05 -10.04
N ASP A 185 -9.82 -2.88 -9.82
CA ASP A 185 -10.61 -2.16 -10.81
C ASP A 185 -9.72 -1.26 -11.69
N VAL A 186 -10.22 -0.90 -12.88
CA VAL A 186 -9.43 -0.06 -13.81
C VAL A 186 -9.13 1.31 -13.21
N GLU A 187 -10.08 1.87 -12.45
CA GLU A 187 -9.90 3.13 -11.74
C GLU A 187 -8.76 3.07 -10.72
N ASP A 188 -8.50 1.90 -10.12
CA ASP A 188 -7.42 1.72 -9.16
C ASP A 188 -6.03 1.66 -9.82
N ILE A 189 -5.97 1.26 -11.10
CA ILE A 189 -4.73 1.23 -11.90
C ILE A 189 -4.36 2.65 -12.38
N TYR A 190 -5.35 3.49 -12.65
CA TYR A 190 -5.20 4.85 -13.19
C TYR A 190 -5.15 5.93 -12.10
N ARG A 191 -4.81 5.57 -10.87
CA ARG A 191 -4.92 6.43 -9.69
C ARG A 191 -3.60 6.98 -9.20
#